data_AF-A0A9J6QDI9-F1
#
_entry.id   AF-A0A9J6QDI9-F1
#
_cell.length_a   1.000
_cell.length_b   1.000
_cell.length_c   1.000
_cell.angle_alpha   90.00
_cell.angle_beta   90.00
_cell.angle_gamma   90.00
#
_symmetry.space_group_name_H-M   'P 1'
#
loop_
_entity.id
_entity.type
_entity.pdbx_description
1 polymer ?
#
loop_
_entity_poly.entity_id
_entity_poly.type
_entity_poly.pdbx_seq_one_letter_code
_entity_poly.pdbx_strand_id
1 'polypeptide(L)'
;MSENTVTPAQQIRLDLLAILNYDTAAAAEAIKFVGDDPLKYQIFTNQLPRVTTENGTVARTMKAIKESEEALLLFDAESGS
;
A
#
# COMPACT_ATOMS: atom_id res chain seq x y z
N MET A 1 20.99 -16.13 21.66
CA MET A 1 20.77 -14.88 20.92
C MET A 1 19.60 -15.15 20.00
N SER A 2 18.42 -14.62 20.30
CA SER A 2 17.30 -14.66 19.36
C SER A 2 17.58 -13.56 18.33
N GLU A 3 17.79 -13.93 17.07
CA GLU A 3 17.87 -12.90 16.02
C GLU A 3 16.50 -12.24 15.91
N ASN A 4 16.45 -10.94 16.15
CA ASN A 4 15.23 -10.15 16.08
C ASN A 4 14.98 -9.79 14.60
N THR A 5 14.67 -10.80 13.78
CA THR A 5 14.44 -10.62 12.33
C THR A 5 13.05 -10.07 12.07
N VAL A 6 12.98 -8.99 11.31
CA VAL A 6 11.71 -8.43 10.80
C VAL A 6 11.08 -9.44 9.86
N THR A 7 9.80 -9.79 10.08
CA THR A 7 9.07 -10.69 9.18
C THR A 7 8.71 -9.98 7.87
N PRO A 8 8.45 -10.71 6.76
CA PRO A 8 8.04 -10.08 5.50
C PRO A 8 6.82 -9.15 5.64
N ALA A 9 5.81 -9.57 6.42
CA ALA A 9 4.64 -8.74 6.71
C ALA A 9 5.02 -7.49 7.51
N GLN A 10 5.90 -7.61 8.51
CA GLN A 10 6.38 -6.45 9.26
C GLN A 10 7.17 -5.49 8.37
N GLN A 11 7.96 -6.01 7.41
CA GLN A 11 8.69 -5.19 6.46
C GLN A 11 7.74 -4.38 5.59
N ILE A 12 6.69 -5.00 5.03
CA ILE A 12 5.65 -4.29 4.26
C ILE A 12 5.05 -3.15 5.09
N ARG A 13 4.68 -3.40 6.34
CA ARG A 13 4.08 -2.39 7.22
C ARG A 13 5.07 -1.27 7.56
N LEU A 14 6.35 -1.59 7.77
CA LEU A 14 7.41 -0.60 8.01
C LEU A 14 7.63 0.28 6.78
N ASP A 15 7.64 -0.31 5.60
CA ASP A 15 7.80 0.42 4.33
C ASP A 15 6.59 1.33 4.08
N LEU A 16 5.36 0.84 4.30
CA LEU A 16 4.14 1.65 4.21
C LEU A 16 4.17 2.84 5.17
N LEU A 17 4.65 2.64 6.40
CA LEU A 17 4.80 3.73 7.36
C LEU A 17 5.81 4.78 6.86
N ALA A 18 6.94 4.34 6.30
CA ALA A 18 7.99 5.22 5.80
C ALA A 18 7.53 6.05 4.58
N ILE A 19 6.92 5.42 3.57
CA ILE A 19 6.46 6.13 2.36
C ILE A 19 5.32 7.13 2.64
N LEU A 20 4.57 6.90 3.72
CA LEU A 20 3.50 7.78 4.19
C LEU A 20 4.00 8.82 5.22
N ASN A 21 5.31 9.07 5.27
CA ASN A 21 5.94 10.07 6.14
C ASN A 21 5.57 9.87 7.62
N TYR A 22 5.40 8.62 8.06
CA TYR A 22 5.00 8.26 9.42
C TYR A 22 3.64 8.81 9.87
N ASP A 23 2.78 9.22 8.93
CA ASP A 23 1.37 9.53 9.23
C ASP A 23 0.63 8.23 9.57
N THR A 24 0.30 8.05 10.84
CA THR A 24 -0.27 6.79 11.35
C THR A 24 -1.71 6.57 10.90
N ALA A 25 -2.46 7.63 10.57
CA ALA A 25 -3.81 7.51 10.05
C ALA A 25 -3.77 7.03 8.59
N ALA A 26 -2.92 7.62 7.76
CA ALA A 26 -2.68 7.16 6.40
C ALA A 26 -2.13 5.72 6.40
N ALA A 27 -1.14 5.42 7.25
CA ALA A 27 -0.55 4.10 7.33
C ALA A 27 -1.57 3.03 7.74
N ALA A 28 -2.50 3.32 8.65
CA ALA A 28 -3.54 2.39 9.03
C ALA A 28 -4.45 2.01 7.85
N GLU A 29 -4.86 2.99 7.03
CA GLU A 29 -5.68 2.74 5.85
C GLU A 29 -4.91 1.96 4.77
N ALA A 30 -3.66 2.30 4.52
CA ALA A 30 -2.82 1.58 3.56
C ALA A 30 -2.54 0.14 4.01
N ILE A 31 -2.22 -0.09 5.29
CA ILE A 31 -2.02 -1.43 5.85
C ILE A 31 -3.29 -2.27 5.74
N LYS A 32 -4.45 -1.67 6.03
CA LYS A 32 -5.75 -2.34 5.90
C LYS A 32 -6.04 -2.75 4.45
N PHE A 33 -5.78 -1.87 3.49
CA PHE A 33 -5.95 -2.17 2.06
C PHE A 33 -4.98 -3.24 1.58
N VAL A 34 -3.69 -3.07 1.85
CA VAL A 34 -2.62 -3.97 1.41
C VAL A 34 -2.77 -5.36 2.03
N GLY A 35 -3.17 -5.45 3.31
CA GLY A 35 -3.41 -6.73 3.97
C GLY A 35 -2.18 -7.66 4.00
N ASP A 36 -0.98 -7.07 4.06
CA ASP A 36 0.32 -7.75 3.93
C ASP A 36 0.51 -8.55 2.61
N ASP A 37 -0.34 -8.30 1.59
CA ASP A 37 -0.25 -8.92 0.27
C ASP A 37 0.82 -8.19 -0.59
N PRO A 38 1.84 -8.91 -1.10
CA PRO A 38 2.91 -8.30 -1.89
C PRO A 38 2.44 -7.62 -3.19
N LEU A 39 1.42 -8.17 -3.87
CA LEU A 39 0.89 -7.58 -5.10
C LEU A 39 0.17 -6.26 -4.80
N LYS A 40 -0.72 -6.25 -3.80
CA LYS A 40 -1.41 -5.04 -3.37
C LYS A 40 -0.44 -3.97 -2.88
N TYR A 41 0.62 -4.36 -2.15
CA TYR A 41 1.69 -3.46 -1.74
C TYR A 41 2.38 -2.80 -2.94
N GLN A 42 2.77 -3.60 -3.95
CA GLN A 42 3.43 -3.08 -5.15
C GLN A 42 2.51 -2.15 -5.95
N ILE A 43 1.23 -2.48 -6.09
CA ILE A 43 0.27 -1.62 -6.79
C ILE A 43 0.08 -0.31 -6.03
N PHE A 44 -0.15 -0.37 -4.71
CA PHE A 44 -0.33 0.82 -3.88
C PHE A 44 0.88 1.77 -3.94
N THR A 45 2.08 1.23 -3.75
CA THR A 45 3.33 2.01 -3.79
C THR A 45 3.58 2.65 -5.16
N ASN A 46 3.15 2.01 -6.25
CA ASN A 46 3.23 2.55 -7.60
C ASN A 46 2.16 3.63 -7.90
N GLN A 47 0.99 3.57 -7.26
CA GLN A 47 -0.09 4.56 -7.43
C GLN A 47 0.08 5.79 -6.55
N LEU A 48 0.52 5.63 -5.30
CA LEU A 48 0.69 6.73 -4.34
C LEU A 48 1.44 7.97 -4.87
N PRO A 49 2.60 7.85 -5.56
CA PRO A 49 3.30 9.00 -6.11
C PRO A 49 2.58 9.68 -7.29
N ARG A 50 1.62 8.99 -7.93
CA ARG A 50 0.83 9.52 -9.05
C ARG A 50 -0.33 10.41 -8.57
N VAL A 51 -0.71 10.29 -7.31
CA VAL A 51 -1.72 11.16 -6.70
C VAL A 51 -1.13 12.52 -6.37
N THR A 52 -1.25 13.44 -7.33
CA THR A 52 -0.74 14.82 -7.23
C THR A 52 -1.83 15.87 -7.01
N THR A 53 -3.11 15.48 -7.04
CA THR A 53 -4.26 16.42 -6.96
C THR A 53 -4.78 16.63 -5.54
N GLU A 54 -4.49 15.72 -4.62
CA GLU A 54 -5.01 15.77 -3.25
C GLU A 54 -4.02 16.48 -2.32
N ASN A 55 -4.57 17.23 -1.36
CA ASN A 55 -3.79 17.86 -0.31
C ASN A 55 -3.81 17.00 0.96
N GLY A 56 -2.62 16.74 1.51
CA GLY A 56 -2.46 15.95 2.73
C GLY A 56 -2.29 14.45 2.49
N THR A 57 -1.51 13.80 3.36
CA THR A 57 -1.10 12.40 3.21
C THR A 57 -2.28 11.43 3.24
N VAL A 58 -3.25 11.65 4.14
CA VAL A 58 -4.45 10.81 4.26
C VAL A 58 -5.29 10.85 2.97
N ALA A 59 -5.58 12.04 2.45
CA ALA A 59 -6.38 12.18 1.23
C ALA A 59 -5.68 11.53 0.02
N ARG A 60 -4.36 11.74 -0.12
CA ARG A 60 -3.56 11.08 -1.16
C ARG A 60 -3.60 9.56 -1.03
N THR A 61 -3.50 9.04 0.19
CA THR A 61 -3.59 7.60 0.48
C THR A 61 -4.94 7.02 0.07
N MET A 62 -6.04 7.66 0.47
CA MET A 62 -7.38 7.19 0.14
C MET A 62 -7.64 7.18 -1.37
N LYS A 63 -7.11 8.16 -2.10
CA LYS A 63 -7.20 8.18 -3.57
C LYS A 63 -6.32 7.10 -4.21
N ALA A 64 -5.09 6.93 -3.73
CA ALA A 64 -4.19 5.87 -4.21
C ALA A 64 -4.78 4.48 -3.97
N ILE A 65 -5.49 4.25 -2.86
CA ILE A 65 -6.23 3.00 -2.60
C ILE A 65 -7.29 2.76 -3.69
N LYS A 66 -8.14 3.75 -3.98
CA LYS A 66 -9.16 3.62 -5.03
C LYS A 66 -8.56 3.34 -6.41
N GLU A 67 -7.52 4.07 -6.79
CA GLU A 67 -6.82 3.84 -8.07
C GLU A 67 -6.11 2.47 -8.09
N SER A 68 -5.70 1.95 -6.94
CA SER A 68 -5.12 0.60 -6.80
C SER A 68 -6.19 -0.49 -6.93
N GLU A 69 -7.39 -0.29 -6.39
CA GLU A 69 -8.54 -1.18 -6.58
C GLU A 69 -8.91 -1.30 -8.06
N GLU A 70 -8.92 -0.18 -8.80
CA GLU A 70 -9.15 -0.19 -10.25
C GLU A 70 -8.03 -0.91 -11.01
N ALA A 71 -6.77 -0.69 -10.63
CA ALA A 71 -5.62 -1.34 -11.25
C ALA A 71 -5.58 -2.86 -10.99
N LEU A 72 -6.02 -3.31 -9.82
CA LEU A 72 -6.09 -4.74 -9.47
C LEU A 72 -6.99 -5.53 -10.42
N LEU A 73 -8.05 -4.92 -10.97
CA LEU A 73 -8.93 -5.56 -11.94
C LEU A 73 -8.21 -6.01 -13.22
N LEU A 74 -7.06 -5.39 -13.55
CA LEU A 74 -6.24 -5.80 -14.70
C LEU A 74 -5.51 -7.13 -14.46
N PHE A 75 -5.36 -7.56 -13.21
CA PHE A 75 -4.70 -8.82 -12.82
C PHE A 75 -5.68 -9.97 -12.65
N ASP A 76 -6.94 -9.69 -12.34
CA ASP A 76 -7.99 -10.72 -12.22
C ASP A 76 -8.44 -11.24 -13.60
N ALA A 77 -8.34 -10.42 -14.64
CA ALA A 77 -8.74 -10.75 -16.01
C ALA A 77 -7.87 -11.84 -16.68
N GLU A 78 -6.68 -12.13 -16.17
CA GLU A 78 -5.78 -13.18 -16.68
C GLU A 78 -5.97 -14.55 -16.02
N SER A 79 -6.90 -14.69 -15.05
CA SER A 79 -7.24 -15.99 -14.43
C SER A 79 -8.11 -16.90 -15.32
N GLY A 80 -8.39 -16.50 -16.57
CA GLY A 80 -8.94 -17.36 -17.60
C GLY A 80 -7.88 -18.28 -18.21
N SER A 81 -7.55 -19.38 -17.53
CA SER A 81 -6.89 -20.55 -18.12
C SER A 81 -7.40 -21.84 -17.48
#